data_AF-A0A7R9MQ17-F1
#
_entry.id   AF-A0A7R9MQ17-F1
#
_cell.length_a   1.000
_cell.length_b   1.000
_cell.length_c   1.000
_cell.angle_alpha   90.00
_cell.angle_beta   90.00
_cell.angle_gamma   90.00
#
_symmetry.space_group_name_H-M   'P 1'
#
loop_
_entity.id
_entity.type
_entity.pdbx_description
1 polymer ?
#
loop_
_entity_poly.entity_id
_entity_poly.type
_entity_poly.pdbx_seq_one_letter_code
_entity_poly.pdbx_strand_id
1 'polypeptide(L)'
;FSNPLENPAPRYDSTSDSIKCHRSATFGPYDWPIKATELVYPEGLERYKYFARFLLEGDVVPFFRTYSKSLLSSPVIMTKSWASLQPRSERFLKSIISQNIDNRKSLLNKWKSDANYLLKEYTEWLPQSYHQEVRTRWSTIGADSITS
;
A
#
# COMPACT_ATOMS: atom_id res chain seq x y z
N PHE A 1 8.85 20.93 -7.58
CA PHE A 1 9.36 19.74 -6.86
C PHE A 1 9.75 18.66 -7.87
N SER A 2 10.88 17.98 -7.66
CA SER A 2 11.36 16.85 -8.47
C SER A 2 10.41 15.66 -8.43
N ASN A 3 10.71 14.57 -9.15
CA ASN A 3 10.08 13.28 -8.86
C ASN A 3 10.45 12.79 -7.44
N PRO A 4 9.64 11.92 -6.81
CA PRO A 4 10.00 11.24 -5.56
C PRO A 4 11.39 10.59 -5.65
N LEU A 5 12.21 10.81 -4.63
CA LEU A 5 13.54 10.23 -4.51
C LEU A 5 13.47 8.74 -4.16
N GLU A 6 14.44 7.97 -4.65
CA GLU A 6 14.59 6.55 -4.27
C GLU A 6 15.27 6.38 -2.90
N ASN A 7 16.09 7.35 -2.50
CA ASN A 7 16.75 7.39 -1.20
C ASN A 7 16.62 8.79 -0.57
N PRO A 8 15.97 8.93 0.60
CA PRO A 8 15.24 7.88 1.32
C PRO A 8 14.01 7.42 0.54
N ALA A 9 13.73 6.11 0.62
CA ALA A 9 12.61 5.50 -0.07
C ALA A 9 11.27 5.99 0.50
N PRO A 10 10.17 5.95 -0.29
CA PRO A 10 8.84 6.23 0.24
C PRO A 10 8.50 5.32 1.42
N ARG A 11 7.69 5.83 2.34
CA ARG A 11 7.20 5.10 3.52
C ARG A 11 5.73 5.39 3.77
N TYR A 12 5.02 4.48 4.40
CA TYR A 12 3.71 4.78 4.96
C TYR A 12 3.85 5.47 6.33
N ASP A 13 3.09 6.52 6.56
CA ASP A 13 3.02 7.23 7.84
C ASP A 13 1.65 7.00 8.47
N SER A 14 1.61 6.19 9.53
CA SER A 14 0.36 5.82 10.21
C SER A 14 -0.33 7.00 10.89
N THR A 15 0.44 7.97 11.38
CA THR A 15 -0.10 9.18 12.05
C THR A 15 -0.92 10.04 11.10
N SER A 16 -0.42 10.28 9.90
CA SER A 16 -1.12 11.09 8.89
C SER A 16 -1.91 10.27 7.87
N ASP A 17 -1.96 8.94 8.05
CA ASP A 17 -2.59 7.98 7.14
C ASP A 17 -2.25 8.25 5.65
N SER A 18 -0.97 8.46 5.37
CA SER A 18 -0.53 8.82 4.03
C SER A 18 0.85 8.28 3.70
N ILE A 19 1.10 8.07 2.42
CA ILE A 19 2.44 7.72 1.93
C ILE A 19 3.26 8.99 1.88
N LYS A 20 4.47 8.94 2.43
CA LYS A 20 5.46 10.02 2.39
C LYS A 20 6.55 9.70 1.40
N CYS A 21 7.07 10.73 0.74
CA CYS A 21 8.26 10.66 -0.09
C CYS A 21 9.12 11.91 0.10
N HIS A 22 10.37 11.83 -0.32
CA HIS A 22 11.24 13.00 -0.34
C HIS A 22 11.32 13.54 -1.76
N ARG A 23 11.24 14.86 -1.90
CA ARG A 23 11.38 15.56 -3.20
C ARG A 23 12.25 16.78 -2.99
N SER A 24 13.13 17.06 -3.95
CA SER A 24 13.87 18.33 -4.00
C SER A 24 13.02 19.40 -4.71
N ALA A 25 13.39 20.66 -4.52
CA ALA A 25 12.77 21.78 -5.24
C ALA A 25 13.84 22.81 -5.59
N THR A 26 13.51 23.71 -6.51
CA THR A 26 14.28 24.93 -6.76
C THR A 26 13.44 26.14 -6.33
N PHE A 27 14.10 27.23 -5.96
CA PHE A 27 13.45 28.47 -5.52
C PHE A 27 13.95 29.67 -6.29
N GLY A 28 13.01 30.55 -6.66
CA GLY A 28 13.29 31.83 -7.29
C GLY A 28 13.72 31.72 -8.77
N PRO A 29 13.93 32.88 -9.43
CA PRO A 29 14.27 32.96 -10.85
C PRO A 29 15.68 32.42 -11.20
N TYR A 30 16.48 32.05 -10.19
CA TYR A 30 17.83 31.51 -10.32
C TYR A 30 17.92 30.03 -9.92
N ASP A 31 16.78 29.35 -9.76
CA ASP A 31 16.70 27.91 -9.49
C ASP A 31 17.54 27.44 -8.29
N TRP A 32 17.54 28.17 -7.18
CA TRP A 32 18.34 27.79 -6.01
C TRP A 32 17.87 26.45 -5.44
N PRO A 33 18.77 25.46 -5.25
CA PRO A 33 18.39 24.13 -4.82
C PRO A 33 17.95 24.13 -3.35
N ILE A 34 16.76 23.59 -3.09
CA ILE A 34 16.24 23.32 -1.75
C ILE A 34 16.51 21.85 -1.39
N LYS A 35 16.95 21.63 -0.15
CA LYS A 35 17.17 20.30 0.41
C LYS A 35 15.91 19.45 0.30
N ALA A 36 16.09 18.17 -0.02
CA ALA A 36 15.01 17.21 -0.08
C ALA A 36 14.19 17.23 1.21
N THR A 37 12.89 17.48 1.08
CA THR A 37 11.96 17.57 2.20
C THR A 37 10.92 16.46 2.07
N GLU A 38 10.49 15.91 3.21
CA GLU A 38 9.45 14.89 3.25
C GLU A 38 8.07 15.52 2.98
N LEU A 39 7.34 14.96 2.04
CA LEU A 39 6.03 15.42 1.58
C LEU A 39 5.10 14.22 1.39
N VAL A 40 3.80 14.48 1.28
CA VAL A 40 2.83 13.47 0.84
C VAL A 40 3.18 13.02 -0.59
N TYR A 41 3.09 11.72 -0.83
CA TYR A 41 3.32 11.14 -2.15
C TYR A 41 2.33 11.73 -3.16
N PRO A 42 2.77 12.23 -4.32
CA PRO A 42 1.89 12.83 -5.31
C PRO A 42 0.76 11.90 -5.75
N GLU A 43 -0.38 12.48 -6.14
CA GLU A 43 -1.48 11.69 -6.67
C GLU A 43 -1.09 10.96 -7.96
N GLY A 44 -1.67 9.79 -8.18
CA GLY A 44 -1.46 9.00 -9.39
C GLY A 44 -1.26 7.51 -9.13
N LEU A 45 -1.03 6.76 -10.22
CA LEU A 45 -0.93 5.30 -10.19
C LEU A 45 0.17 4.78 -9.24
N GLU A 46 1.29 5.49 -9.15
CA GLU A 46 2.39 5.09 -8.26
C GLU A 46 2.00 5.14 -6.78
N ARG A 47 1.11 6.06 -6.37
CA ARG A 47 0.61 6.11 -4.99
C ARG A 47 -0.10 4.82 -4.60
N TYR A 48 -0.93 4.29 -5.49
CA TYR A 48 -1.62 3.01 -5.29
C TYR A 48 -0.66 1.82 -5.25
N LYS A 49 0.40 1.84 -6.07
CA LYS A 49 1.44 0.80 -6.03
C LYS A 49 2.18 0.76 -4.70
N TYR A 50 2.57 1.93 -4.20
CA TYR A 50 3.19 2.03 -2.87
C TYR A 50 2.20 1.64 -1.77
N PHE A 51 0.93 2.06 -1.86
CA PHE A 51 -0.09 1.64 -0.90
C PHE A 51 -0.26 0.12 -0.86
N ALA A 52 -0.38 -0.51 -2.03
CA ALA A 52 -0.52 -1.95 -2.17
C ALA A 52 0.70 -2.69 -1.57
N ARG A 53 1.91 -2.17 -1.81
CA ARG A 53 3.13 -2.69 -1.20
C ARG A 53 3.08 -2.63 0.33
N PHE A 54 2.84 -1.44 0.90
CA PHE A 54 2.84 -1.23 2.35
C PHE A 54 1.70 -1.99 3.04
N LEU A 55 0.59 -2.22 2.34
CA LEU A 55 -0.49 -3.07 2.83
C LEU A 55 -0.03 -4.52 2.98
N LEU A 56 0.62 -5.08 1.95
CA LEU A 56 1.17 -6.45 1.98
C LEU A 56 2.33 -6.61 2.99
N GLU A 57 3.13 -5.58 3.19
CA GLU A 57 4.20 -5.55 4.21
C GLU A 57 3.62 -5.48 5.64
N GLY A 58 2.36 -5.05 5.78
CA GLY A 58 1.68 -4.90 7.07
C GLY A 58 2.02 -3.61 7.79
N ASP A 59 2.41 -2.57 7.05
CA ASP A 59 2.63 -1.22 7.57
C ASP A 59 1.30 -0.45 7.70
N VAL A 60 0.34 -0.72 6.83
CA VAL A 60 -0.99 -0.06 6.86
C VAL A 60 -1.91 -0.70 7.88
N VAL A 61 -2.00 -2.04 7.86
CA VAL A 61 -2.84 -2.83 8.75
C VAL A 61 -2.01 -3.98 9.35
N PRO A 62 -1.88 -4.06 10.69
CA PRO A 62 -1.02 -5.06 11.34
C PRO A 62 -1.35 -6.52 11.02
N PHE A 63 -2.60 -6.83 10.68
CA PHE A 63 -3.03 -8.17 10.26
C PHE A 63 -2.10 -8.80 9.21
N PHE A 64 -1.76 -8.04 8.16
CA PHE A 64 -0.92 -8.50 7.05
C PHE A 64 0.52 -8.76 7.46
N ARG A 65 1.02 -8.09 8.50
CA ARG A 65 2.39 -8.27 9.01
C ARG A 65 2.65 -9.70 9.47
N THR A 66 1.61 -10.38 9.97
CA THR A 66 1.67 -11.79 10.38
C THR A 66 2.12 -12.71 9.24
N TYR A 67 1.77 -12.38 7.99
CA TYR A 67 1.99 -13.23 6.83
C TYR A 67 3.02 -12.66 5.85
N SER A 68 3.58 -11.47 6.10
CA SER A 68 4.45 -10.77 5.15
C SER A 68 5.68 -11.58 4.74
N LYS A 69 6.20 -12.42 5.64
CA LYS A 69 7.33 -13.34 5.38
C LYS A 69 6.94 -14.61 4.62
N SER A 70 5.65 -14.91 4.50
CA SER A 70 5.12 -16.10 3.83
C SER A 70 4.50 -15.80 2.47
N LEU A 71 4.60 -14.55 2.00
CA LEU A 71 4.10 -14.17 0.68
C LEU A 71 4.86 -14.90 -0.42
N LEU A 72 4.12 -15.35 -1.44
CA LEU A 72 4.65 -16.08 -2.59
C LEU A 72 5.54 -15.21 -3.50
N SER A 73 5.47 -13.88 -3.34
CA SER A 73 6.34 -12.91 -4.01
C SER A 73 6.63 -11.75 -3.04
N SER A 74 7.78 -11.10 -3.22
CA SER A 74 8.12 -9.91 -2.43
C SER A 74 7.14 -8.75 -2.71
N PRO A 75 6.60 -8.04 -1.70
CA PRO A 75 5.76 -6.85 -1.90
C PRO A 75 6.39 -5.75 -2.76
N VAL A 76 7.73 -5.66 -2.77
CA VAL A 76 8.49 -4.70 -3.58
C VAL A 76 8.15 -4.78 -5.07
N ILE A 77 7.69 -5.93 -5.56
CA ILE A 77 7.31 -6.07 -6.98
C ILE A 77 6.19 -5.11 -7.36
N MET A 78 5.31 -4.69 -6.44
CA MET A 78 4.21 -3.77 -6.71
C MET A 78 4.68 -2.42 -7.27
N THR A 79 5.87 -1.97 -6.87
CA THR A 79 6.45 -0.69 -7.27
C THR A 79 7.38 -0.83 -8.47
N LYS A 80 7.45 -2.00 -9.11
CA LYS A 80 8.26 -2.21 -10.32
C LYS A 80 7.41 -2.01 -11.58
N SER A 81 8.04 -1.58 -12.67
CA SER A 81 7.37 -1.31 -13.95
C SER A 81 6.69 -2.55 -14.54
N TRP A 82 7.19 -3.74 -14.21
CA TRP A 82 6.66 -5.03 -14.66
C TRP A 82 5.65 -5.67 -13.70
N ALA A 83 5.25 -4.99 -12.62
CA ALA A 83 4.28 -5.51 -11.65
C ALA A 83 2.97 -5.98 -12.31
N SER A 84 2.52 -5.28 -13.35
CA SER A 84 1.30 -5.61 -14.08
C SER A 84 1.41 -6.86 -14.96
N LEU A 85 2.61 -7.41 -15.17
CA LEU A 85 2.80 -8.66 -15.93
C LEU A 85 2.51 -9.90 -15.10
N GLN A 86 2.53 -9.79 -13.78
CA GLN A 86 2.16 -10.88 -12.88
C GLN A 86 0.65 -10.78 -12.58
N PRO A 87 -0.16 -11.78 -12.97
CA PRO A 87 -1.62 -11.71 -12.83
C PRO A 87 -2.09 -11.44 -11.39
N ARG A 88 -1.34 -11.97 -10.41
CA ARG A 88 -1.59 -11.78 -8.98
C ARG A 88 -1.47 -10.31 -8.55
N SER A 89 -0.38 -9.64 -8.91
CA SER A 89 -0.15 -8.23 -8.57
C SER A 89 -1.06 -7.32 -9.38
N GLU A 90 -1.33 -7.64 -10.64
CA GLU A 90 -2.28 -6.90 -11.45
C GLU A 90 -3.68 -6.91 -10.83
N ARG A 91 -4.21 -8.09 -10.46
CA ARG A 91 -5.54 -8.21 -9.84
C ARG A 91 -5.64 -7.43 -8.54
N PHE A 92 -4.64 -7.59 -7.67
CA PHE A 92 -4.61 -6.89 -6.38
C PHE A 92 -4.56 -5.37 -6.57
N LEU A 93 -3.67 -4.88 -7.44
CA LEU A 93 -3.54 -3.45 -7.73
C LEU A 93 -4.80 -2.88 -8.41
N LYS A 94 -5.40 -3.62 -9.35
CA LYS A 94 -6.63 -3.23 -10.03
C LYS A 94 -7.80 -3.10 -9.05
N SER A 95 -7.91 -4.03 -8.09
CA SER A 95 -8.94 -3.96 -7.05
C SER A 95 -8.81 -2.68 -6.22
N ILE A 96 -7.57 -2.31 -5.85
CA ILE A 96 -7.24 -1.07 -5.12
C ILE A 96 -7.58 0.19 -5.94
N ILE A 97 -7.09 0.27 -7.18
CA ILE A 97 -7.31 1.43 -8.06
C ILE A 97 -8.79 1.63 -8.36
N SER A 98 -9.53 0.55 -8.64
CA SER A 98 -10.96 0.63 -9.00
C SER A 98 -11.84 1.21 -7.90
N GLN A 99 -11.37 1.13 -6.64
CA GLN A 99 -12.07 1.67 -5.48
C GLN A 99 -11.42 2.95 -4.93
N ASN A 100 -10.38 3.47 -5.60
CA ASN A 100 -9.57 4.62 -5.15
C ASN A 100 -9.09 4.50 -3.70
N ILE A 101 -8.53 3.34 -3.35
CA ILE A 101 -8.04 3.09 -2.00
C ILE A 101 -6.53 3.34 -1.94
N ASP A 102 -6.12 4.37 -1.22
CA ASP A 102 -4.70 4.76 -1.09
C ASP A 102 -4.27 5.09 0.34
N ASN A 103 -5.16 4.85 1.30
CA ASN A 103 -4.94 5.07 2.72
C ASN A 103 -5.75 4.07 3.56
N ARG A 104 -5.40 3.93 4.84
CA ARG A 104 -6.07 3.01 5.78
C ARG A 104 -7.54 3.38 5.93
N LYS A 105 -7.88 4.66 6.06
CA LYS A 105 -9.26 5.10 6.25
C LYS A 105 -10.17 4.69 5.09
N SER A 106 -9.73 4.86 3.85
CA SER A 106 -10.49 4.45 2.65
C SER A 106 -10.65 2.93 2.59
N LEU A 107 -9.61 2.17 2.95
CA LEU A 107 -9.68 0.71 3.06
C LEU A 107 -10.69 0.25 4.13
N LEU A 108 -10.62 0.81 5.33
CA LEU A 108 -11.55 0.48 6.42
C LEU A 108 -13.00 0.85 6.07
N ASN A 109 -13.21 1.99 5.42
CA ASN A 109 -14.52 2.38 4.93
C ASN A 109 -15.05 1.42 3.87
N LYS A 110 -14.18 0.92 2.97
CA LYS A 110 -14.58 -0.10 2.01
C LYS A 110 -15.01 -1.39 2.71
N TRP A 111 -14.28 -1.84 3.72
CA TRP A 111 -14.64 -3.04 4.51
C TRP A 111 -15.97 -2.92 5.26
N LYS A 112 -16.41 -1.72 5.62
CA LYS A 112 -17.77 -1.52 6.17
C LYS A 112 -18.87 -1.87 5.17
N SER A 113 -18.62 -1.68 3.88
CA SER A 113 -19.61 -1.96 2.81
C SER A 113 -19.43 -3.34 2.19
N ASP A 114 -18.20 -3.83 2.12
CA ASP A 114 -17.83 -5.13 1.57
C ASP A 114 -16.75 -5.74 2.46
N ALA A 115 -17.19 -6.52 3.45
CA ALA A 115 -16.30 -7.13 4.43
C ALA A 115 -15.27 -8.09 3.80
N ASN A 116 -15.53 -8.60 2.60
CA ASN A 116 -14.64 -9.53 1.88
C ASN A 116 -13.76 -8.83 0.85
N TYR A 117 -13.82 -7.49 0.75
CA TYR A 117 -13.01 -6.73 -0.18
C TYR A 117 -11.51 -7.04 0.00
N LEU A 118 -10.79 -7.32 -1.10
CA LEU A 118 -9.41 -7.79 -1.18
C LEU A 118 -9.11 -9.19 -0.63
N LEU A 119 -10.06 -9.90 -0.02
CA LEU A 119 -9.78 -11.23 0.54
C LEU A 119 -9.29 -12.21 -0.53
N LYS A 120 -9.98 -12.26 -1.67
CA LYS A 120 -9.62 -13.14 -2.78
C LYS A 120 -8.24 -12.79 -3.32
N GLU A 121 -8.03 -11.54 -3.68
CA GLU A 121 -6.78 -11.04 -4.24
C GLU A 121 -5.62 -11.24 -3.27
N TYR A 122 -5.82 -11.01 -1.96
CA TYR A 122 -4.80 -11.23 -0.94
C TYR A 122 -4.48 -12.71 -0.76
N THR A 123 -5.46 -13.61 -0.75
CA THR A 123 -5.18 -15.05 -0.66
C THR A 123 -4.31 -15.56 -1.81
N GLU A 124 -4.40 -14.96 -3.01
CA GLU A 124 -3.52 -15.31 -4.13
C GLU A 124 -2.04 -15.02 -3.82
N TRP A 125 -1.73 -14.09 -2.90
CA TRP A 125 -0.36 -13.80 -2.43
C TRP A 125 0.19 -14.81 -1.43
N LEU A 126 -0.63 -15.72 -0.91
CA LEU A 126 -0.24 -16.67 0.12
C LEU A 126 -0.26 -18.11 -0.38
N PRO A 127 0.59 -18.98 0.20
CA PRO A 127 0.45 -20.43 0.04
C PRO A 127 -0.96 -20.89 0.42
N GLN A 128 -1.45 -21.91 -0.29
CA GLN A 128 -2.80 -22.47 -0.08
C GLN A 128 -3.08 -22.87 1.38
N SER A 129 -2.04 -23.27 2.12
CA SER A 129 -2.12 -23.64 3.55
C SER A 129 -2.66 -22.53 4.45
N TYR A 130 -2.44 -21.26 4.09
CA TYR A 130 -2.90 -20.12 4.88
C TYR A 130 -4.31 -19.63 4.51
N HIS A 131 -4.88 -20.12 3.40
CA HIS A 131 -6.13 -19.55 2.86
C HIS A 131 -7.30 -19.68 3.83
N GLN A 132 -7.46 -20.84 4.47
CA GLN A 132 -8.57 -21.06 5.41
C GLN A 132 -8.42 -20.24 6.69
N GLU A 133 -7.20 -20.17 7.22
CA GLU A 133 -6.89 -19.35 8.39
C GLU A 133 -7.18 -17.87 8.12
N VAL A 134 -6.67 -17.33 7.01
CA VAL A 134 -6.88 -15.93 6.62
C VAL A 134 -8.35 -15.63 6.42
N ARG A 135 -9.11 -16.50 5.75
CA ARG A 135 -10.57 -16.32 5.57
C ARG A 135 -11.32 -16.27 6.90
N THR A 136 -10.94 -17.14 7.83
CA THR A 136 -11.57 -17.19 9.16
C THR A 136 -11.27 -15.94 9.98
N ARG A 137 -10.03 -15.44 9.90
CA ARG A 137 -9.59 -14.23 10.62
C ARG A 137 -9.96 -12.93 9.91
N TRP A 138 -10.39 -12.99 8.65
CA TRP A 138 -10.65 -11.79 7.85
C TRP A 138 -11.72 -10.89 8.46
N SER A 139 -12.76 -11.49 9.06
CA SER A 139 -13.85 -10.76 9.73
C SER A 139 -13.39 -9.98 10.97
N THR A 140 -12.27 -10.37 11.60
CA THR A 140 -11.76 -9.69 12.80
C THR A 140 -10.98 -8.43 12.46
N ILE A 141 -10.48 -8.29 11.22
CA ILE A 141 -9.70 -7.13 10.79
C ILE A 141 -10.51 -5.85 10.96
N GLY A 142 -11.80 -5.87 10.59
CA GLY A 142 -12.70 -4.73 10.75
C GLY A 142 -13.02 -4.42 12.22
N ALA A 143 -13.04 -5.42 13.11
CA ALA A 143 -13.34 -5.25 14.52
C ALA A 143 -12.15 -4.66 15.30
N ASP A 144 -10.93 -5.18 15.06
CA ASP A 144 -9.72 -4.74 15.76
C ASP A 144 -9.29 -3.32 15.32
N SER A 145 -9.60 -2.94 14.08
CA SER A 145 -9.24 -1.62 13.50
C SER A 145 -10.10 -0.46 13.99
N ILE A 146 -11.17 -0.72 14.75
CA ILE A 146 -12.06 0.30 15.34
C ILE A 146 -11.61 0.67 16.77
N THR A 147 -10.80 -0.18 17.40
CA THR A 147 -10.39 -0.07 18.81
C THR A 147 -8.95 0.42 19.04
N SER A 148 -8.25 0.90 18.01
CA SER A 148 -6.88 1.42 18.13
C SER A 148 -6.66 2.70 17.34
#